data_AF-A0A931LMI3-F1
#
_entry.id   AF-A0A931LMI3-F1
#
_cell.length_a   1.000
_cell.length_b   1.000
_cell.length_c   1.000
_cell.angle_alpha   90.00
_cell.angle_beta   90.00
_cell.angle_gamma   90.00
#
_symmetry.space_group_name_H-M   'P 1'
#
loop_
_entity.id
_entity.type
_entity.pdbx_description
1 polymer ?
#
loop_
_entity_poly.entity_id
_entity_poly.type
_entity_poly.pdbx_seq_one_letter_code
_entity_poly.pdbx_strand_id
1 'polypeptide(L)'
;MKKLTQKDHTKIRELRARFPQEISVRILRSQDGGFCAEIATLPGCLTQADTFSELIDMINDCVRTYFEIPEEYLTYMPTYLPSLKMAQIFNAFPIAAVEKELTLQAPVRETVQS
;
A
#
# COMPACT_ATOMS: atom_id res chain seq x y z
N MET A 1 -14.04 -25.70 3.81
CA MET A 1 -12.75 -25.50 3.10
C MET A 1 -12.33 -26.84 2.50
N LYS A 2 -12.03 -26.91 1.19
CA LYS A 2 -11.54 -28.14 0.55
C LYS A 2 -10.16 -28.51 1.13
N LYS A 3 -9.89 -29.80 1.29
CA LYS A 3 -8.55 -30.28 1.68
C LYS A 3 -7.62 -30.14 0.48
N LEU A 4 -6.46 -29.50 0.70
CA LEU A 4 -5.41 -29.37 -0.30
C LEU A 4 -4.80 -30.74 -0.63
N THR A 5 -4.56 -30.99 -1.91
CA THR A 5 -3.88 -32.18 -2.40
C THR A 5 -2.37 -31.94 -2.54
N GLN A 6 -1.59 -33.02 -2.71
CA GLN A 6 -0.15 -32.88 -3.01
C GLN A 6 0.11 -32.06 -4.27
N LYS A 7 -0.77 -32.17 -5.28
CA LYS A 7 -0.67 -31.36 -6.50
C LYS A 7 -0.90 -29.88 -6.22
N ASP A 8 -1.85 -29.55 -5.34
CA ASP A 8 -2.10 -28.15 -4.95
C ASP A 8 -0.90 -27.55 -4.23
N HIS A 9 -0.24 -28.30 -3.34
CA HIS A 9 0.98 -27.82 -2.68
C HIS A 9 2.10 -27.50 -3.66
N THR A 10 2.33 -28.38 -4.65
CA THR A 10 3.31 -28.12 -5.72
C THR A 10 2.92 -26.88 -6.53
N LYS A 11 1.65 -26.76 -6.92
CA LYS A 11 1.16 -25.63 -7.71
C LYS A 11 1.28 -24.30 -6.96
N ILE A 12 0.91 -24.27 -5.67
CA ILE A 12 1.06 -23.09 -4.82
C ILE A 12 2.53 -22.66 -4.76
N ARG A 13 3.46 -23.61 -4.61
CA ARG A 13 4.89 -23.29 -4.57
C ARG A 13 5.37 -22.67 -5.88
N GLU A 14 4.97 -23.22 -7.03
CA GLU A 14 5.29 -22.69 -8.35
C GLU A 14 4.73 -21.28 -8.54
N LEU A 15 3.46 -21.05 -8.17
CA LEU A 15 2.83 -19.73 -8.28
C LEU A 15 3.53 -18.70 -7.39
N ARG A 16 3.82 -19.04 -6.13
CA ARG A 16 4.53 -18.15 -5.19
C ARG A 16 5.93 -17.79 -5.65
N ALA A 17 6.62 -18.68 -6.38
CA ALA A 17 7.95 -18.40 -6.90
C ALA A 17 7.98 -17.30 -7.97
N ARG A 18 6.83 -16.96 -8.57
CA ARG A 18 6.70 -15.88 -9.55
C ARG A 18 6.62 -14.49 -8.90
N PHE A 19 6.22 -14.43 -7.62
CA PHE A 19 6.05 -13.16 -6.93
C PHE A 19 7.40 -12.57 -6.54
N PRO A 20 7.66 -11.29 -6.84
CA PRO A 20 8.85 -10.62 -6.33
C PRO A 20 8.78 -10.50 -4.81
N GLN A 21 9.93 -10.53 -4.14
CA GLN A 21 9.97 -10.35 -2.67
C GLN A 21 9.51 -8.96 -2.25
N GLU A 22 9.81 -7.95 -3.07
CA GLU A 22 9.46 -6.55 -2.84
C GLU A 22 8.90 -5.95 -4.12
N ILE A 23 7.94 -5.04 -3.96
CA ILE A 23 7.40 -4.23 -5.06
C ILE A 23 7.59 -2.75 -4.74
N SER A 24 7.98 -1.98 -5.75
CA SER A 24 8.01 -0.52 -5.70
C SER A 24 6.70 0.02 -6.23
N VAL A 25 6.02 0.84 -5.43
CA VAL A 25 4.72 1.43 -5.79
C VAL A 25 4.81 2.94 -5.67
N ARG A 26 4.42 3.65 -6.74
CA ARG A 26 4.27 5.10 -6.74
C ARG A 26 2.81 5.43 -6.46
N ILE A 27 2.57 6.22 -5.42
CA ILE A 27 1.22 6.59 -4.98
C ILE A 27 1.03 8.08 -5.16
N LEU A 28 -0.09 8.46 -5.79
CA LEU A 28 -0.51 9.83 -6.01
C LEU A 28 -1.87 10.03 -5.36
N ARG A 29 -2.04 11.14 -4.63
CA ARG A 29 -3.33 11.55 -4.10
C ARG A 29 -3.95 12.55 -5.07
N SER A 30 -5.19 12.30 -5.51
CA SER A 30 -5.89 13.23 -6.38
C SER A 30 -6.37 14.46 -5.60
N GLN A 31 -6.50 15.60 -6.31
CA GLN A 31 -7.01 16.85 -5.73
C GLN A 31 -8.48 16.73 -5.31
N ASP A 32 -9.25 15.89 -6.00
CA ASP A 32 -10.67 15.64 -5.74
C ASP A 32 -10.91 14.58 -4.64
N GLY A 33 -9.84 14.06 -4.03
CA GLY A 33 -9.88 12.92 -3.12
C GLY A 33 -9.49 11.60 -3.80
N GLY A 34 -9.26 10.55 -3.01
CA GLY A 34 -8.81 9.25 -3.51
C GLY A 34 -7.31 9.16 -3.84
N PHE A 35 -6.92 7.96 -4.27
CA PHE A 35 -5.55 7.56 -4.52
C PHE A 35 -5.43 6.81 -5.86
N CYS A 36 -4.32 7.07 -6.56
CA CYS A 36 -3.88 6.28 -7.70
C CYS A 36 -2.53 5.64 -7.37
N ALA A 37 -2.31 4.42 -7.83
CA ALA A 37 -1.05 3.70 -7.67
C ALA A 37 -0.56 3.13 -9.00
N GLU A 38 0.74 3.29 -9.26
CA GLU A 38 1.49 2.59 -10.31
C GLU A 38 2.49 1.64 -9.64
N ILE A 39 2.43 0.35 -9.96
CA ILE A 39 3.38 -0.64 -9.43
C ILE A 39 4.60 -0.67 -10.36
N ALA A 40 5.60 0.16 -10.07
CA ALA A 40 6.78 0.35 -10.93
C ALA A 40 7.57 -0.95 -11.20
N THR A 41 7.53 -1.93 -10.28
CA THR A 41 8.16 -3.25 -10.47
C THR A 41 7.41 -4.13 -11.49
N LEU A 42 6.13 -3.86 -11.75
CA LEU A 42 5.26 -4.60 -12.67
C LEU A 42 4.69 -3.62 -13.72
N PRO A 43 5.40 -3.41 -14.86
CA PRO A 43 4.99 -2.43 -15.86
C PRO A 43 3.56 -2.64 -16.36
N GLY A 44 2.78 -1.56 -16.44
CA GLY A 44 1.38 -1.61 -16.87
C GLY A 44 0.38 -1.93 -15.75
N CYS A 45 0.84 -2.17 -14.52
CA CYS A 45 -0.03 -2.30 -13.37
C CYS A 45 -0.37 -0.93 -12.77
N LEU A 46 -1.58 -0.46 -13.07
CA LEU A 46 -2.16 0.75 -12.48
C LEU A 46 -3.47 0.41 -11.77
N THR A 47 -3.73 1.07 -10.65
CA THR A 47 -4.98 0.93 -9.91
C THR A 47 -5.32 2.19 -9.12
N GLN A 48 -6.53 2.27 -8.59
CA GLN A 48 -7.00 3.41 -7.81
C GLN A 48 -8.02 2.97 -6.75
N ALA A 49 -8.18 3.79 -5.71
CA ALA A 49 -9.19 3.59 -4.68
C ALA A 49 -9.47 4.90 -3.91
N ASP A 50 -10.58 4.96 -3.18
CA ASP A 50 -10.98 6.16 -2.44
C ASP A 50 -10.19 6.32 -1.12
N THR A 51 -9.89 5.20 -0.47
CA THR A 51 -9.07 5.16 0.75
C THR A 51 -7.74 4.45 0.54
N PHE A 52 -6.76 4.73 1.39
CA PHE A 52 -5.46 4.06 1.31
C PHE A 52 -5.57 2.56 1.64
N SER A 53 -6.48 2.17 2.55
CA SER A 53 -6.70 0.75 2.86
C SER A 53 -7.19 0.00 1.61
N GLU A 54 -8.22 0.52 0.95
CA GLU A 54 -8.72 -0.05 -0.29
C GLU A 54 -7.66 -0.01 -1.40
N LEU A 55 -6.81 1.03 -1.43
CA LEU A 55 -5.71 1.09 -2.39
C LEU A 55 -4.74 -0.09 -2.21
N ILE A 56 -4.41 -0.46 -0.97
CA ILE A 56 -3.54 -1.61 -0.70
C ILE A 56 -4.21 -2.91 -1.16
N ASP A 57 -5.52 -3.06 -0.95
CA ASP A 57 -6.27 -4.23 -1.44
C ASP A 57 -6.22 -4.28 -2.98
N MET A 58 -6.51 -3.15 -3.63
CA MET A 58 -6.48 -3.02 -5.09
C MET A 58 -5.08 -3.21 -5.68
N ILE A 59 -4.01 -2.83 -4.97
CA ILE A 59 -2.63 -3.13 -5.37
C ILE A 59 -2.39 -4.64 -5.35
N ASN A 60 -2.80 -5.33 -4.28
CA ASN A 60 -2.61 -6.78 -4.18
C ASN A 60 -3.42 -7.54 -5.24
N ASP A 61 -4.65 -7.11 -5.51
CA ASP A 61 -5.45 -7.70 -6.57
C ASP A 61 -4.83 -7.44 -7.95
N CYS A 62 -4.34 -6.23 -8.22
CA CYS A 62 -3.62 -5.92 -9.45
C CYS A 62 -2.39 -6.82 -9.66
N VAL A 63 -1.60 -7.08 -8.60
CA VAL A 63 -0.45 -8.01 -8.66
C VAL A 63 -0.91 -9.44 -8.97
N ARG A 64 -1.98 -9.92 -8.32
CA ARG A 64 -2.52 -11.26 -8.57
C ARG A 64 -3.06 -11.41 -9.99
N THR A 65 -3.71 -10.38 -10.51
CA THR A 65 -4.17 -10.32 -11.90
C THR A 65 -2.99 -10.34 -12.88
N TYR A 66 -1.93 -9.56 -12.61
CA TYR A 66 -0.73 -9.55 -13.45
C TYR A 66 -0.08 -10.93 -13.59
N PHE A 67 -0.09 -11.72 -12.51
CA PHE A 67 0.43 -13.08 -12.53
C PHE A 67 -0.62 -14.14 -12.93
N GLU A 68 -1.83 -13.75 -13.33
CA GLU A 68 -2.90 -14.64 -13.76
C GLU A 68 -3.17 -15.75 -12.73
N ILE A 69 -3.26 -15.39 -11.46
CA ILE A 69 -3.50 -16.35 -10.39
C ILE A 69 -4.94 -16.87 -10.45
N PRO A 70 -5.16 -18.19 -10.52
CA PRO A 70 -6.51 -18.77 -10.48
C PRO A 70 -7.22 -18.47 -9.15
N GLU A 71 -8.53 -18.29 -9.20
CA GLU A 71 -9.35 -17.88 -8.06
C GLU A 71 -9.20 -18.81 -6.85
N GLU A 72 -9.14 -20.12 -7.08
CA GLU A 72 -8.97 -21.13 -6.03
C GLU A 72 -7.64 -21.02 -5.28
N TYR A 73 -6.66 -20.29 -5.83
CA TYR A 73 -5.33 -20.13 -5.24
C TYR A 73 -5.06 -18.74 -4.63
N LEU A 74 -5.96 -17.76 -4.81
CA LEU A 74 -5.74 -16.36 -4.37
C LEU A 74 -5.41 -16.24 -2.88
N THR A 75 -6.09 -17.01 -2.03
CA THR A 75 -5.91 -16.99 -0.56
C THR A 75 -4.57 -17.59 -0.09
N TYR A 76 -3.84 -18.27 -0.97
CA TYR A 76 -2.51 -18.84 -0.68
C TYR A 76 -1.36 -18.00 -1.22
N MET A 77 -1.66 -16.91 -1.94
CA MET A 77 -0.64 -16.01 -2.49
C MET A 77 -0.15 -15.00 -1.44
N PRO A 78 1.07 -14.45 -1.61
CA PRO A 78 1.56 -13.39 -0.75
C PRO A 78 0.64 -12.16 -0.80
N THR A 79 0.60 -11.43 0.31
CA THR A 79 -0.02 -10.11 0.41
C THR A 79 1.06 -9.11 0.78
N TYR A 80 1.24 -8.09 -0.05
CA TYR A 80 2.13 -6.98 0.23
C TYR A 80 1.44 -6.01 1.17
N LEU A 81 2.14 -5.67 2.24
CA LEU A 81 1.69 -4.69 3.23
C LEU A 81 2.62 -3.48 3.21
N PRO A 82 2.09 -2.26 3.34
CA PRO A 82 2.91 -1.08 3.52
C PRO A 82 3.61 -1.13 4.89
N SER A 83 4.71 -0.38 5.03
CA SER A 83 5.30 -0.17 6.35
C SER A 83 4.34 0.59 7.26
N LEU A 84 4.43 0.35 8.57
CA LEU A 84 3.60 1.02 9.58
C LEU A 84 3.67 2.55 9.46
N LYS A 85 4.87 3.08 9.19
CA LYS A 85 5.10 4.52 9.00
C LYS A 85 4.28 5.07 7.83
N MET A 86 4.28 4.37 6.68
CA MET A 86 3.53 4.81 5.51
C MET A 86 2.02 4.69 5.72
N ALA A 87 1.59 3.60 6.35
CA ALA A 87 0.19 3.38 6.65
C ALA A 87 -0.37 4.45 7.63
N GLN A 88 0.44 4.96 8.56
CA GLN A 88 0.08 6.11 9.41
C GLN A 88 0.03 7.43 8.62
N ILE A 89 1.02 7.71 7.76
CA ILE A 89 1.07 8.93 6.93
C ILE A 89 -0.19 9.08 6.08
N PHE A 90 -0.71 7.96 5.56
CA PHE A 90 -1.90 7.95 4.70
C PHE A 90 -3.20 7.65 5.46
N ASN A 91 -3.21 7.80 6.79
CA ASN A 91 -4.39 7.60 7.66
C ASN A 91 -5.05 6.22 7.52
N ALA A 92 -4.28 5.20 7.15
CA ALA A 92 -4.76 3.81 7.06
C ALA A 92 -4.87 3.14 8.44
N PHE A 93 -4.08 3.63 9.40
CA PHE A 93 -4.18 3.27 10.81
C PHE A 93 -4.33 4.53 11.65
N PRO A 94 -5.07 4.49 12.77
CA PRO A 94 -5.11 5.61 13.71
C PRO A 94 -3.69 5.94 14.15
N ILE A 95 -3.30 7.20 14.01
CA ILE A 95 -2.09 7.73 14.63
C ILE A 95 -2.32 7.57 16.13
N ALA A 96 -1.52 6.73 16.80
CA ALA A 96 -1.53 6.67 18.26
C ALA A 96 -1.41 8.11 18.76
N ALA A 97 -2.44 8.63 19.43
CA ALA A 97 -2.58 10.04 19.77
C ALA A 97 -1.25 10.61 20.30
N VAL A 98 -0.57 11.39 19.47
CA VAL A 98 0.63 12.12 19.88
C VAL A 98 0.12 13.50 20.30
N GLU A 99 -0.33 13.60 21.56
CA GLU A 99 -0.50 14.92 22.19
C GLU A 99 0.91 15.50 22.37
N LYS A 100 1.22 16.53 21.59
CA LYS A 100 2.48 17.28 21.71
C LYS A 100 2.19 18.76 21.80
N GLU A 101 2.66 19.36 22.87
CA GLU A 101 2.60 20.80 23.08
C GLU A 101 3.61 21.48 22.14
N LEU A 102 3.11 22.40 21.31
CA LEU A 102 3.91 23.17 20.37
C LEU A 102 3.96 24.62 20.84
N THR A 103 5.16 25.10 21.21
CA THR A 103 5.37 26.52 21.49
C THR A 103 5.88 27.21 20.23
N LEU A 104 5.07 28.10 19.66
CA LEU A 104 5.43 28.93 18.53
C LEU A 104 5.85 30.31 19.04
N GLN A 105 7.03 30.81 18.63
CA GLN A 105 7.45 32.18 18.92
C GLN A 105 7.29 33.05 17.67
N ALA A 106 6.72 34.24 17.85
CA ALA A 106 6.64 35.25 16.80
C ALA A 106 7.99 35.98 16.66
N PRO A 107 8.45 36.30 15.45
CA PRO A 107 9.63 37.12 15.27
C PRO A 107 9.37 38.54 15.81
N VAL A 108 10.24 39.00 16.71
CA VAL A 108 10.22 40.35 17.25
C VAL A 108 10.55 41.32 16.12
N ARG A 109 9.60 42.20 15.77
CA ARG A 109 9.90 43.32 14.87
C ARG A 109 10.80 44.29 15.63
N GLU A 110 12.05 44.41 15.21
CA GLU A 110 12.92 45.49 15.67
C GLU A 110 12.30 46.82 15.25
N THR A 111 11.91 47.62 16.25
CA THR A 111 11.44 48.98 16.03
C THR A 111 12.61 49.79 15.47
N VAL A 112 12.49 50.23 14.22
CA VAL A 112 13.40 51.21 13.61
C VAL A 112 13.32 52.47 14.46
N GLN A 113 14.35 52.74 15.27
CA GLN A 113 14.50 54.03 15.94
C GLN A 113 15.01 55.04 14.91
N SER A 114 14.12 55.97 14.58
CA SER A 114 14.33 57.20 13.80
C SER A 114 15.18 58.23 14.54
#